data_AF-A0A1G9JTE1-F1
#
_entry.id   AF-A0A1G9JTE1-F1
#
_cell.length_a   1.000
_cell.length_b   1.000
_cell.length_c   1.000
_cell.angle_alpha   90.00
_cell.angle_beta   90.00
_cell.angle_gamma   90.00
#
_symmetry.space_group_name_H-M   'P 1'
#
loop_
_entity.id
_entity.type
_entity.pdbx_description
1 polymer ?
#
loop_
_entity_poly.entity_id
_entity_poly.type
_entity_poly.pdbx_seq_one_letter_code
_entity_poly.pdbx_strand_id
1 'polypeptide(L)'
;MDKILFSRRKALLLDNIAELLQNPGISEKEKTMLERVLVLLDHYSFENRLLVKGLLSHTVIDTLELPYSLGDLLIRFDHQIT
;
A
#
# COMPACT_ATOMS: atom_id res chain seq x y z
N MET A 1 1.76 15.17 8.69
CA MET A 1 1.11 14.02 9.37
C MET A 1 1.95 13.63 10.57
N ASP A 2 1.34 13.32 11.72
CA ASP A 2 2.08 12.85 12.91
C ASP A 2 2.36 11.34 12.89
N LYS A 3 3.23 10.88 13.78
CA LYS A 3 3.70 9.49 13.85
C LYS A 3 2.58 8.51 14.18
N ILE A 4 1.66 8.87 15.07
CA ILE A 4 0.54 8.02 15.48
C ILE A 4 -0.41 7.84 14.29
N LEU A 5 -0.75 8.94 13.61
CA LEU A 5 -1.62 8.92 12.44
C LEU A 5 -1.00 8.12 11.28
N PHE A 6 0.31 8.26 11.04
CA PHE A 6 1.03 7.45 10.05
C PHE A 6 0.96 5.96 10.38
N SER A 7 1.32 5.58 11.60
CA SER A 7 1.30 4.17 12.03
C SER A 7 -0.10 3.56 11.93
N ARG A 8 -1.14 4.31 12.33
CA ARG A 8 -2.53 3.86 12.22
C ARG A 8 -2.95 3.65 10.75
N ARG A 9 -2.60 4.58 9.86
CA ARG A 9 -2.92 4.47 8.44
C ARG A 9 -2.16 3.34 7.75
N LYS A 10 -0.88 3.16 8.09
CA LYS A 10 -0.08 2.03 7.61
C LYS A 10 -0.68 0.71 8.07
N ALA A 11 -1.05 0.59 9.35
CA ALA A 11 -1.70 -0.60 9.89
C ALA A 11 -3.02 -0.93 9.17
N LEU A 12 -3.90 0.07 9.00
CA LEU A 12 -5.16 -0.11 8.28
C LEU A 12 -4.94 -0.61 6.84
N LEU A 13 -3.92 -0.10 6.16
CA LEU A 13 -3.58 -0.54 4.81
C LEU A 13 -3.08 -2.00 4.79
N LEU A 14 -2.25 -2.37 5.77
CA LEU A 14 -1.79 -3.76 5.93
C LEU A 14 -2.96 -4.71 6.23
N ASP A 15 -3.90 -4.32 7.09
CA ASP A 15 -5.08 -5.11 7.43
C ASP A 15 -5.96 -5.36 6.19
N ASN A 16 -6.21 -4.32 5.39
CA ASN A 16 -6.96 -4.44 4.13
C ASN A 16 -6.27 -5.39 3.14
N ILE A 17 -4.94 -5.33 3.03
CA ILE A 17 -4.18 -6.23 2.15
C ILE A 17 -4.25 -7.67 2.68
N ALA A 18 -4.14 -7.87 3.99
CA ALA A 18 -4.26 -9.19 4.61
C ALA A 18 -5.65 -9.81 4.39
N GLU A 19 -6.72 -9.02 4.49
CA GLU A 19 -8.09 -9.46 4.18
C GLU A 19 -8.23 -9.89 2.71
N LEU A 20 -7.68 -9.10 1.78
CA LEU A 20 -7.69 -9.45 0.35
C LEU A 20 -6.91 -10.74 0.06
N LEU A 21 -5.77 -10.96 0.71
CA LEU A 21 -4.98 -12.19 0.57
C LEU A 21 -5.70 -13.44 1.08
N GLN A 22 -6.64 -13.29 2.01
CA GLN A 22 -7.46 -14.41 2.52
C GLN A 22 -8.68 -14.70 1.64
N ASN A 23 -8.98 -13.85 0.65
CA ASN A 23 -10.11 -14.04 -0.25
C ASN A 23 -9.86 -15.26 -1.16
N PRO A 24 -10.70 -16.32 -1.11
CA PRO A 24 -10.52 -17.51 -1.95
C PRO A 24 -10.69 -17.24 -3.46
N GLY A 25 -11.25 -16.09 -3.84
CA GLY A 25 -11.42 -15.67 -5.23
C GLY A 25 -10.24 -14.86 -5.79
N ILE A 26 -9.18 -14.61 -5.01
CA ILE A 26 -8.03 -13.84 -5.50
C ILE A 26 -7.23 -14.65 -6.51
N SER A 27 -6.84 -14.03 -7.62
CA SER A 27 -5.95 -14.65 -8.59
C SER A 27 -4.50 -14.68 -8.09
N GLU A 28 -3.70 -15.64 -8.58
CA GLU A 28 -2.26 -15.69 -8.29
C GLU A 28 -1.52 -14.41 -8.71
N LYS A 29 -1.99 -13.75 -9.78
CA LYS A 29 -1.44 -12.45 -10.21
C LYS A 29 -1.69 -11.39 -9.14
N GLU A 30 -2.94 -11.25 -8.68
CA GLU A 30 -3.29 -10.29 -7.62
C GLU A 30 -2.55 -10.59 -6.33
N LYS A 31 -2.44 -11.87 -5.94
CA LYS A 31 -1.66 -12.29 -4.76
C LYS A 31 -0.20 -11.85 -4.85
N THR A 32 0.47 -12.14 -5.97
CA THR A 32 1.85 -11.70 -6.22
C THR A 32 1.98 -10.17 -6.13
N MET A 33 0.98 -9.44 -6.63
CA MET A 33 0.96 -7.99 -6.57
C MET A 33 0.79 -7.46 -5.13
N LEU A 34 -0.11 -8.05 -4.35
CA LEU A 34 -0.28 -7.73 -2.94
C LEU A 34 0.99 -8.00 -2.13
N GLU A 35 1.68 -9.11 -2.39
CA GLU A 35 2.96 -9.43 -1.78
C GLU A 35 4.03 -8.37 -2.10
N ARG A 36 4.09 -7.88 -3.35
CA ARG A 36 4.98 -6.77 -3.71
C ARG A 36 4.65 -5.47 -2.98
N VAL A 37 3.36 -5.14 -2.85
CA VAL A 37 2.91 -3.96 -2.11
C VAL A 37 3.29 -4.07 -0.63
N LEU A 38 3.18 -5.26 -0.01
CA LEU A 38 3.63 -5.50 1.36
C LEU A 38 5.14 -5.24 1.51
N VAL A 39 5.97 -5.72 0.57
CA VAL A 39 7.41 -5.45 0.57
C VAL A 39 7.70 -3.95 0.47
N LEU A 40 6.97 -3.23 -0.39
CA LEU A 40 7.12 -1.77 -0.49
C LEU A 40 6.73 -1.07 0.80
N LEU A 41 5.60 -1.46 1.41
CA LEU A 41 5.15 -0.90 2.68
C LEU A 41 6.11 -1.19 3.83
N ASP A 42 6.87 -2.28 3.80
CA ASP A 42 7.89 -2.56 4.81
C ASP A 42 8.98 -1.49 4.83
N HIS A 43 9.36 -0.96 3.65
CA HIS A 43 10.31 0.15 3.55
C HIS A 43 9.77 1.49 4.05
N TYR A 44 8.46 1.64 4.27
CA TYR A 44 7.87 2.87 4.80
C TYR A 44 8.00 2.91 6.33
N SER A 45 8.80 3.83 6.83
CA SER A 45 8.85 4.23 8.24
C SER A 45 8.36 5.67 8.39
N PHE A 46 8.03 6.09 9.61
CA PHE A 46 7.65 7.49 9.81
C PHE A 46 8.82 8.43 9.48
N GLU A 47 10.03 7.96 9.75
CA GLU A 47 11.29 8.67 9.62
C GLU A 47 11.66 8.93 8.15
N ASN A 48 11.42 7.95 7.26
CA ASN A 48 11.72 8.08 5.82
C ASN A 48 10.50 8.40 4.93
N ARG A 49 9.29 8.52 5.49
CA ARG A 49 8.03 8.69 4.74
C ARG A 49 8.09 9.77 3.65
N LEU A 50 8.77 10.89 3.90
CA LEU A 50 8.87 12.00 2.95
C LEU A 50 9.82 11.68 1.80
N LEU A 51 10.85 10.88 2.03
CA LEU A 51 11.82 10.45 1.02
C LEU A 51 11.22 9.41 0.07
N VAL A 52 10.38 8.52 0.61
CA VAL A 52 9.74 7.45 -0.17
C VAL A 52 8.35 7.83 -0.68
N LYS A 53 7.89 9.07 -0.42
CA LYS A 53 6.58 9.56 -0.89
C LYS A 53 6.49 9.45 -2.41
N GLY A 54 5.37 8.92 -2.88
CA GLY A 54 5.08 8.75 -4.31
C GLY A 54 5.52 7.38 -4.83
N LEU A 55 6.32 6.61 -4.09
CA LEU A 55 6.77 5.28 -4.51
C LEU A 55 5.60 4.33 -4.72
N LEU A 56 4.61 4.32 -3.82
CA LEU A 56 3.42 3.49 -3.97
C LEU A 56 2.58 3.95 -5.14
N SER A 57 2.34 5.26 -5.27
CA SER A 57 1.59 5.81 -6.42
C SER A 57 2.25 5.46 -7.76
N HIS A 58 3.56 5.63 -7.89
CA HIS A 58 4.31 5.26 -9.09
C HIS A 58 4.26 3.76 -9.36
N THR A 59 4.45 2.93 -8.33
CA THR A 59 4.36 1.47 -8.49
C THR A 59 2.97 1.06 -8.98
N VAL A 60 1.91 1.64 -8.39
CA VAL A 60 0.52 1.36 -8.81
C VAL A 60 0.29 1.73 -10.27
N ILE A 61 0.77 2.91 -10.71
CA ILE A 61 0.58 3.41 -12.07
C ILE A 61 1.41 2.62 -13.09
N ASP A 62 2.67 2.31 -12.76
CA ASP A 62 3.64 1.78 -13.72
C ASP A 62 3.58 0.25 -13.87
N THR A 63 3.13 -0.48 -12.86
CA THR A 63 3.40 -1.93 -12.79
C THR A 63 2.24 -2.82 -12.36
N LEU A 64 1.11 -2.24 -11.99
CA LEU A 64 0.11 -2.92 -11.19
C LEU A 64 -1.28 -2.82 -11.86
N GLU A 65 -1.68 -3.89 -12.55
CA GLU A 65 -3.11 -4.17 -12.80
C GLU A 65 -3.78 -4.57 -11.47
N LEU A 66 -3.78 -3.66 -10.51
CA LEU A 66 -4.47 -3.86 -9.25
C LEU A 66 -5.97 -3.61 -9.43
N PRO A 67 -6.80 -4.25 -8.59
CA PRO A 67 -8.17 -3.82 -8.43
C PRO A 67 -8.21 -2.32 -8.16
N TYR A 68 -9.06 -1.59 -8.89
CA TYR A 68 -9.18 -0.14 -8.83
C TYR A 68 -9.32 0.39 -7.39
N SER A 69 -10.07 -0.33 -6.55
CA SER A 69 -10.27 -0.02 -5.13
C SER A 69 -8.97 -0.01 -4.32
N LEU A 70 -8.05 -0.96 -4.58
CA LEU A 70 -6.77 -1.03 -3.89
C LEU A 70 -5.79 0.03 -4.41
N GLY A 71 -5.76 0.25 -5.73
CA GLY A 71 -4.94 1.30 -6.32
C GLY A 71 -5.26 2.67 -5.71
N ASP A 72 -6.55 2.99 -5.57
CA ASP A 72 -7.02 4.24 -4.95
C ASP A 72 -6.68 4.33 -3.44
N LEU A 73 -6.69 3.21 -2.70
CA LEU A 73 -6.25 3.19 -1.30
C LEU A 73 -4.75 3.50 -1.16
N LEU A 74 -3.92 2.91 -2.03
CA LEU A 74 -2.46 3.11 -2.02
C LEU A 74 -2.09 4.54 -2.42
N ILE A 75 -2.72 5.08 -3.47
CA ILE A 75 -2.51 6.47 -3.91
C ILE A 75 -2.93 7.46 -2.81
N ARG A 76 -4.07 7.23 -2.16
CA ARG A 76 -4.53 8.09 -1.06
C ARG A 76 -3.60 8.06 0.14
N PHE A 77 -3.08 6.88 0.49
CA PHE A 77 -2.08 6.78 1.56
C PHE A 77 -0.85 7.64 1.24
N ASP A 78 -0.30 7.53 0.03
CA ASP A 78 0.90 8.25 -0.41
C ASP A 78 0.68 9.78 -0.47
N HIS A 79 -0.47 10.23 -0.97
CA HIS A 79 -0.82 11.65 -1.02
C HIS A 79 -0.99 12.29 0.36
N GLN A 80 -1.42 11.50 1.35
CA GLN A 80 -1.62 11.97 2.70
C GLN A 80 -0.30 12.08 3.50
N ILE A 81 0.81 11.60 2.95
CA ILE A 81 2.13 11.76 3.55
C ILE A 81 2.54 13.23 3.49
N THR A 82 2.69 13.82 4.68
CA THR A 82 3.05 15.22 4.96
C THR A 82 3.97 15.32 6.16
#